data_AF-A0A353NKE1-F1
#
_entry.id   AF-A0A353NKE1-F1
#
_cell.length_a   1.000
_cell.length_b   1.000
_cell.length_c   1.000
_cell.angle_alpha   90.00
_cell.angle_beta   90.00
_cell.angle_gamma   90.00
#
_symmetry.space_group_name_H-M   'P 1'
#
loop_
_entity.id
_entity.type
_entity.pdbx_description
1 polymer ?
#
loop_
_entity_poly.entity_id
_entity_poly.type
_entity_poly.pdbx_seq_one_letter_code
_entity_poly.pdbx_strand_id
1 'polypeptide(L)'
;AGLSAAAAGGIIGNITGLNFDTLHAFGIVVFPVVILGGLDSILGAVVAGIIMGLIQQFASGYLDGNWGLNGTGEVMPYIILLIILLFKPHGLFGIHEIERV
;
A
#
# COMPACT_ATOMS: atom_id res chain seq x y z
N ALA A 1 8.37 9.47 -13.62
CA ALA A 1 7.48 9.11 -12.50
C ALA A 1 6.15 9.87 -12.53
N GLY A 2 6.14 11.21 -12.65
CA GLY A 2 4.89 11.99 -12.64
C GLY A 2 3.91 11.67 -13.78
N LEU A 3 4.41 11.50 -15.01
CA LEU A 3 3.55 11.20 -16.17
C LEU A 3 2.87 9.82 -16.08
N SER A 4 3.60 8.81 -15.58
CA SER A 4 3.06 7.46 -15.39
C SER A 4 2.04 7.40 -14.24
N ALA A 5 2.26 8.19 -13.18
CA ALA A 5 1.29 8.34 -12.09
C ALA A 5 0.01 9.05 -12.57
N ALA A 6 0.15 10.09 -13.40
CA ALA A 6 -0.99 10.80 -13.98
C ALA A 6 -1.81 9.91 -14.94
N ALA A 7 -1.13 9.12 -15.78
CA ALA A 7 -1.80 8.18 -16.68
C ALA A 7 -2.53 7.07 -15.91
N ALA A 8 -1.89 6.45 -14.92
CA ALA A 8 -2.52 5.43 -14.08
C ALA A 8 -3.70 6.00 -13.28
N GLY A 9 -3.53 7.18 -12.68
CA GLY A 9 -4.59 7.87 -11.94
C GLY A 9 -5.78 8.28 -12.82
N GLY A 10 -5.53 8.72 -14.05
CA GLY A 10 -6.60 9.07 -15.00
C GLY A 10 -7.45 7.87 -15.43
N ILE A 11 -6.81 6.72 -15.65
CA ILE A 11 -7.51 5.48 -16.03
C ILE A 11 -8.35 4.95 -14.85
N ILE A 12 -7.77 4.88 -13.65
CA ILE A 12 -8.48 4.42 -12.44
C ILE A 12 -9.61 5.38 -12.09
N GLY A 13 -9.39 6.69 -12.19
CA GLY A 13 -10.40 7.71 -11.91
C GLY A 13 -11.60 7.63 -12.85
N ASN A 14 -11.39 7.26 -14.12
CA ASN A 14 -12.46 7.08 -15.09
C ASN A 14 -13.30 5.81 -14.83
N ILE A 15 -12.66 4.71 -14.43
CA ILE A 15 -13.33 3.42 -14.18
C ILE A 15 -14.12 3.41 -12.87
N THR A 16 -13.56 4.01 -11.81
CA THR A 16 -14.10 3.84 -10.45
C THR A 16 -15.08 4.95 -10.04
N GLY A 17 -15.14 6.04 -10.83
CA GLY A 17 -15.81 7.28 -10.43
C GLY A 17 -15.04 7.98 -9.30
N LEU A 18 -14.68 9.24 -9.52
CA LEU A 18 -14.03 10.07 -8.50
C LEU A 18 -15.08 10.56 -7.48
N ASN A 19 -15.48 9.67 -6.57
CA ASN A 19 -16.30 10.02 -5.42
C ASN A 19 -15.39 10.32 -4.22
N PHE A 20 -15.85 11.19 -3.31
CA PHE A 20 -15.07 11.55 -2.13
C PHE A 20 -14.78 10.34 -1.25
N ASP A 21 -15.74 9.42 -1.09
CA ASP A 21 -15.57 8.20 -0.31
C ASP A 21 -14.48 7.26 -0.86
N THR A 22 -14.46 7.03 -2.18
CA THR A 22 -13.46 6.13 -2.80
C THR A 22 -12.06 6.72 -2.70
N LEU A 23 -11.90 8.03 -2.93
CA LEU A 23 -10.59 8.67 -2.82
C LEU A 23 -10.06 8.65 -1.38
N HIS A 24 -10.96 8.82 -0.39
CA HIS A 24 -10.60 8.73 1.03
C HIS A 24 -10.12 7.33 1.40
N ALA A 25 -10.87 6.29 1.01
CA ALA A 25 -10.51 4.90 1.27
C ALA A 25 -9.16 4.52 0.66
N PHE A 26 -8.91 4.91 -0.59
CA PHE A 26 -7.61 4.71 -1.24
C PHE A 26 -6.47 5.45 -0.53
N GLY A 27 -6.68 6.71 -0.14
CA GLY A 27 -5.67 7.50 0.54
C GLY A 27 -5.24 6.87 1.87
N ILE A 28 -6.21 6.36 2.63
CA ILE A 28 -5.94 5.71 3.91
C ILE A 28 -5.10 4.44 3.69
N VAL A 29 -5.37 3.63 2.66
CA VAL A 29 -4.62 2.37 2.38
C VAL A 29 -3.24 2.62 1.76
N VAL A 30 -3.03 3.70 1.03
CA VAL A 30 -1.72 4.00 0.41
C VAL A 30 -0.67 4.37 1.46
N PHE A 31 -1.06 5.00 2.57
CA PHE A 31 -0.15 5.36 3.67
C PHE A 31 0.71 4.19 4.19
N PRO A 32 0.13 3.07 4.65
CA PRO A 32 0.91 1.95 5.17
C PRO A 32 1.83 1.33 4.11
N VAL A 33 1.40 1.30 2.84
CA VAL A 33 2.19 0.77 1.73
C VAL A 33 3.47 1.59 1.51
N VAL A 34 3.37 2.92 1.53
CA VAL A 34 4.53 3.81 1.35
C VAL A 34 5.47 3.74 2.55
N ILE A 35 4.93 3.68 3.78
CA ILE A 35 5.74 3.53 5.01
C ILE A 35 6.53 2.21 4.98
N LEU A 36 5.89 1.13 4.52
CA LEU A 36 6.54 -0.18 4.40
C LEU A 36 7.65 -0.19 3.35
N GLY A 37 7.47 0.50 2.23
CA GLY A 37 8.50 0.65 1.19
C GLY A 37 9.66 1.56 1.57
N GLY A 38 9.43 2.48 2.51
CA GLY A 38 10.37 3.50 2.96
C GLY A 38 10.09 4.84 2.27
N LEU A 39 9.82 5.88 3.06
CA LEU A 39 9.48 7.24 2.58
C LEU A 39 10.60 7.87 1.75
N ASP A 40 11.86 7.51 2.03
CA ASP A 40 13.05 8.01 1.31
C ASP A 40 13.36 7.27 0.01
N SER A 41 12.76 6.10 -0.23
CA SER A 41 13.06 5.26 -1.38
C SER A 41 11.87 5.10 -2.30
N ILE A 42 11.86 5.86 -3.40
CA ILE A 42 10.82 5.74 -4.45
C ILE A 42 10.77 4.30 -4.98
N LEU A 43 11.93 3.66 -5.18
CA LEU A 43 11.98 2.29 -5.70
C LEU A 43 11.41 1.29 -4.68
N GLY A 44 11.71 1.47 -3.40
CA GLY A 44 11.16 0.66 -2.31
C GLY A 44 9.64 0.82 -2.17
N ALA A 45 9.12 2.05 -2.29
CA ALA A 45 7.69 2.34 -2.29
C ALA A 45 6.94 1.68 -3.46
N VAL A 46 7.53 1.67 -4.67
CA VAL A 46 6.92 1.01 -5.84
C VAL A 46 6.86 -0.52 -5.65
N VAL A 47 7.94 -1.13 -5.17
CA VAL A 47 7.98 -2.58 -4.92
C VAL A 47 7.00 -2.96 -3.81
N ALA A 48 6.97 -2.19 -2.72
CA ALA A 48 5.99 -2.37 -1.66
C ALA A 48 4.55 -2.22 -2.17
N GLY A 49 4.28 -1.24 -3.03
CA GLY A 49 2.98 -1.03 -3.68
C GLY A 49 2.49 -2.24 -4.45
N ILE A 50 3.35 -2.84 -5.27
CA ILE A 50 3.00 -4.01 -6.07
C ILE A 50 2.73 -5.22 -5.16
N ILE A 51 3.60 -5.47 -4.17
CA ILE A 51 3.46 -6.59 -3.22
C ILE A 51 2.19 -6.44 -2.40
N MET A 52 1.96 -5.27 -1.83
CA MET A 52 0.79 -5.00 -0.99
C MET A 52 -0.51 -5.05 -1.80
N GLY A 53 -0.52 -4.52 -3.03
CA GLY A 53 -1.68 -4.62 -3.92
C GLY A 53 -2.03 -6.07 -4.30
N LEU A 54 -1.03 -6.90 -4.56
CA LEU A 54 -1.23 -8.34 -4.77
C LEU A 54 -1.82 -9.01 -3.52
N ILE A 55 -1.22 -8.78 -2.35
CA ILE A 55 -1.71 -9.38 -1.11
C ILE A 55 -3.12 -8.89 -0.79
N GLN A 56 -3.42 -7.61 -1.03
CA GLN A 56 -4.75 -7.04 -0.83
C GLN A 56 -5.79 -7.69 -1.74
N GLN A 57 -5.45 -7.94 -3.02
CA GLN A 57 -6.34 -8.65 -3.95
C GLN A 57 -6.52 -10.12 -3.57
N PHE A 58 -5.46 -10.81 -3.14
CA PHE A 58 -5.56 -12.18 -2.63
C PHE A 58 -6.39 -12.24 -1.33
N ALA A 59 -6.21 -11.29 -0.41
CA ALA A 59 -6.96 -11.19 0.82
C ALA A 59 -8.45 -10.93 0.55
N SER A 60 -8.76 -9.98 -0.34
CA SER A 60 -10.13 -9.68 -0.76
C SER A 60 -10.77 -10.89 -1.45
N GLY A 61 -10.07 -11.53 -2.40
CA GLY A 61 -10.60 -12.70 -3.11
C GLY A 61 -10.78 -13.95 -2.24
N TYR A 62 -9.90 -14.20 -1.28
CA TYR A 62 -9.87 -15.46 -0.52
C TYR A 62 -10.57 -15.36 0.85
N LEU A 63 -10.43 -14.23 1.56
CA LEU A 63 -10.99 -14.06 2.91
C LEU A 63 -12.43 -13.56 2.87
N ASP A 64 -12.75 -12.69 1.91
CA ASP A 64 -14.12 -12.19 1.71
C ASP A 64 -15.04 -13.29 1.13
N GLY A 65 -14.49 -14.13 0.24
CA GLY A 65 -15.23 -15.23 -0.37
C GLY A 65 -15.49 -16.47 0.51
N ASN A 66 -14.61 -16.79 1.47
CA ASN A 66 -14.66 -18.06 2.20
C ASN A 66 -14.97 -17.93 3.71
N TRP A 67 -14.70 -16.77 4.32
CA TRP A 67 -14.95 -16.53 5.75
C TRP A 67 -16.02 -15.46 6.05
N GLY A 68 -16.57 -14.79 5.04
CA GLY A 68 -17.64 -13.80 5.22
C GLY A 68 -17.21 -12.51 5.95
N LEU A 69 -15.90 -12.30 6.13
CA LEU A 69 -15.36 -11.05 6.66
C LEU A 69 -15.29 -9.99 5.55
N ASN A 70 -16.43 -9.32 5.36
CA ASN A 70 -16.55 -8.12 4.53
C ASN A 70 -15.62 -7.02 5.08
N GLY A 71 -14.75 -6.47 4.22
CA GLY A 71 -13.83 -5.38 4.57
C GLY A 71 -12.38 -5.81 4.88
N THR A 72 -12.06 -7.09 4.75
CA THR A 72 -10.68 -7.57 5.01
C THR A 72 -9.66 -6.95 4.04
N GLY A 73 -10.08 -6.61 2.82
CA GLY A 73 -9.23 -5.92 1.85
C GLY A 73 -8.75 -4.54 2.31
N GLU A 74 -9.52 -3.81 3.13
CA GLU A 74 -9.10 -2.50 3.64
C GLU A 74 -8.23 -2.62 4.89
N VAL A 75 -8.49 -3.63 5.74
CA VAL A 75 -7.78 -3.78 7.03
C VAL A 75 -6.44 -4.51 6.88
N MET A 76 -6.33 -5.45 5.93
CA MET A 76 -5.15 -6.29 5.72
C MET A 76 -3.84 -5.49 5.55
N PRO A 77 -3.79 -4.38 4.78
CA PRO A 77 -2.57 -3.60 4.62
C PRO A 77 -2.01 -3.05 5.93
N TYR A 78 -2.88 -2.68 6.89
CA TYR A 78 -2.46 -2.20 8.21
C TYR A 78 -1.92 -3.32 9.09
N ILE A 79 -2.55 -4.49 9.06
CA ILE A 79 -2.09 -5.66 9.83
C ILE A 79 -0.69 -6.05 9.37
N ILE A 80 -0.48 -6.12 8.05
CA ILE A 80 0.81 -6.45 7.45
C ILE A 80 1.86 -5.40 7.80
N LEU A 81 1.50 -4.11 7.71
CA LEU A 81 2.37 -3.03 8.16
C LEU A 81 2.79 -3.24 9.63
N LEU A 82 1.83 -3.50 10.53
CA LEU A 82 2.08 -3.68 11.96
C LEU A 82 3.03 -4.85 12.22
N ILE A 83 2.81 -5.98 11.56
CA ILE A 83 3.67 -7.16 11.64
C ILE A 83 5.07 -6.83 11.15
N ILE A 84 5.20 -6.18 9.99
CA ILE A 84 6.51 -5.91 9.40
C ILE A 84 7.27 -4.87 10.19
N LEU A 85 6.62 -3.85 10.74
CA LEU A 85 7.27 -2.88 11.64
C LEU A 85 7.78 -3.55 12.92
N LEU A 86 7.08 -4.56 13.44
CA LEU A 86 7.53 -5.34 14.59
C LEU A 86 8.85 -6.08 14.30
N PHE A 87 9.01 -6.63 13.09
CA PHE A 87 10.21 -7.37 12.71
C PHE A 87 11.30 -6.51 12.06
N LYS A 88 10.96 -5.39 11.43
CA LYS A 88 11.86 -4.52 10.66
C LYS A 88 11.34 -3.06 10.60
N PRO A 89 11.63 -2.24 11.63
CA PRO A 89 11.07 -0.89 11.79
C PRO A 89 11.54 0.15 10.77
N HIS A 90 12.59 -0.13 9.99
CA HIS A 90 13.13 0.79 8.98
C HIS A 90 12.56 0.59 7.56
N GLY A 91 11.51 -0.21 7.40
CA GLY A 91 10.95 -0.51 6.07
C GLY A 91 11.87 -1.36 5.19
N LEU A 92 11.45 -1.63 3.94
CA LEU A 92 12.17 -2.55 3.06
C LEU A 92 13.56 -2.02 2.63
N PHE A 93 13.69 -0.71 2.46
CA PHE A 93 14.87 -0.01 1.93
C PHE A 93 15.31 1.22 2.76
N GLY A 94 14.99 1.27 4.06
CA GLY A 94 15.55 2.29 4.96
C GLY A 94 17.07 2.20 4.96
N ILE A 95 17.71 3.14 4.26
CA ILE A 95 19.13 3.35 4.34
C ILE A 95 19.47 3.53 5.82
N HIS A 96 20.35 2.69 6.34
CA HIS A 96 21.03 3.01 7.58
C HIS A 96 21.76 4.31 7.28
N GLU A 97 21.26 5.43 7.78
CA GLU A 97 22.09 6.60 7.96
C GLU A 97 23.16 6.14 8.93
N ILE A 98 24.30 5.70 8.36
CA ILE A 98 25.51 5.47 9.11
C ILE A 98 25.83 6.85 9.65
N GLU A 99 25.52 7.06 10.91
CA GLU A 99 26.02 8.15 11.72
C GLU A 99 27.54 8.18 11.50
N ARG A 100 27.99 9.02 10.58
CA ARG A 100 29.40 9.30 10.40
C ARG A 100 29.71 10.44 11.35
N VAL A 101 30.21 10.05 12.52
CA VAL A 101 31.02 10.91 13.39
C VAL A 101 32.28 11.41 12.68
#